data_AF-A0AAP2YW63-F1
#
_entry.id   AF-A0AAP2YW63-F1
#
_cell.length_a   1.000
_cell.length_b   1.000
_cell.length_c   1.000
_cell.angle_alpha   90.00
_cell.angle_beta   90.00
_cell.angle_gamma   90.00
#
_symmetry.space_group_name_H-M   'P 1'
#
loop_
_entity.id
_entity.type
_entity.pdbx_description
1 polymer ?
#
loop_
_entity_poly.entity_id
_entity_poly.type
_entity_poly.pdbx_seq_one_letter_code
_entity_poly.pdbx_strand_id
1 'polypeptide(L)'
;MTQNPFTAVFDAQRTAIEQSQSLTHDALEAQQTSFAAFADALAASETLVEQNAELTKGALHAYFDAVETNLPAEAGDFDELRDLVDDGFDTATEAQLDSLDAAIEAVEESGTAYDEFAADYAEVVDSSFDAYLDAHEQLETNVTAVAENVEDATDEFDVSA
;
A
#
# COMPACT_ATOMS: atom_id res chain seq x y z
N MET A 1 18.22 -44.41 6.21
CA MET A 1 17.77 -43.03 6.54
C MET A 1 16.31 -42.92 6.20
N THR A 2 15.48 -43.65 6.93
CA THR A 2 14.03 -43.45 6.95
C THR A 2 13.81 -42.11 7.64
N GLN A 3 13.39 -41.10 6.88
CA GLN A 3 12.92 -39.85 7.46
C GLN A 3 11.85 -40.22 8.49
N ASN A 4 12.12 -39.89 9.74
CA ASN A 4 11.16 -40.13 10.82
C ASN A 4 9.87 -39.38 10.45
N PRO A 5 8.69 -40.02 10.46
CA PRO A 5 7.43 -39.35 10.12
C PRO A 5 7.15 -38.12 10.99
N PHE A 6 7.77 -38.01 12.18
CA PHE A 6 7.72 -36.81 13.01
C PHE A 6 8.49 -35.63 12.40
N THR A 7 9.70 -35.85 11.85
CA THR A 7 10.51 -34.81 11.19
C THR A 7 9.77 -34.19 10.00
N ALA A 8 9.11 -35.01 9.17
CA ALA A 8 8.34 -34.52 8.03
C ALA A 8 7.16 -33.60 8.44
N VAL A 9 6.55 -33.85 9.60
CA VAL A 9 5.50 -32.98 10.15
C VAL A 9 6.08 -31.67 10.67
N PHE A 10 7.23 -31.70 11.35
CA PHE A 10 7.91 -30.50 11.82
C PHE A 10 8.38 -29.61 10.66
N ASP A 11 8.92 -30.20 9.58
CA ASP A 11 9.29 -29.47 8.36
C ASP A 11 8.08 -28.78 7.71
N ALA A 12 6.94 -29.47 7.64
CA ALA A 12 5.71 -28.89 7.13
C ALA A 12 5.20 -27.74 8.01
N GLN A 13 5.32 -27.85 9.34
CA GLN A 13 4.96 -26.79 10.28
C GLN A 13 5.88 -25.58 10.13
N ARG A 14 7.20 -25.78 10.07
CA ARG A 14 8.19 -24.72 9.82
C ARG A 14 7.90 -23.97 8.52
N THR A 15 7.65 -24.72 7.44
CA THR A 15 7.29 -24.13 6.14
C THR A 15 6.01 -23.29 6.21
N ALA A 16 4.98 -23.77 6.93
CA ALA A 16 3.72 -23.05 7.06
C ALA A 16 3.88 -21.76 7.88
N ILE A 17 4.76 -21.78 8.88
CA ILE A 17 5.09 -20.63 9.73
C ILE A 17 5.85 -19.56 8.94
N GLU A 18 6.90 -19.95 8.22
CA GLU A 18 7.66 -19.05 7.34
C GLU A 18 6.76 -18.42 6.26
N GLN A 19 5.82 -19.20 5.70
CA GLN A 19 4.82 -18.65 4.79
C GLN A 19 3.90 -17.62 5.46
N SER A 20 3.45 -17.87 6.70
CA SER A 20 2.61 -16.91 7.43
C SER A 20 3.36 -15.61 7.72
N GLN A 21 4.65 -15.69 8.02
CA GLN A 21 5.53 -14.53 8.20
C GLN A 21 5.63 -13.74 6.89
N SER A 22 6.00 -14.40 5.79
CA SER A 22 6.09 -13.77 4.47
C SER A 22 4.78 -13.10 4.06
N LEU A 23 3.64 -13.78 4.25
CA LEU A 23 2.32 -13.22 3.94
C LEU A 23 2.00 -11.98 4.77
N THR A 24 2.52 -11.88 6.00
CA THR A 24 2.35 -10.69 6.84
C THR A 24 3.16 -9.53 6.28
N HIS A 25 4.41 -9.76 5.90
CA HIS A 25 5.25 -8.76 5.23
C HIS A 25 4.63 -8.29 3.91
N ASP A 26 4.21 -9.24 3.06
CA ASP A 26 3.57 -8.94 1.77
C ASP A 26 2.31 -8.08 1.96
N ALA A 27 1.53 -8.34 3.02
CA ALA A 27 0.34 -7.56 3.33
C ALA A 27 0.67 -6.11 3.74
N LEU A 28 1.74 -5.92 4.53
CA LEU A 28 2.21 -4.59 4.93
C LEU A 28 2.72 -3.80 3.72
N GLU A 29 3.51 -4.42 2.85
CA GLU A 29 4.03 -3.81 1.62
C GLU A 29 2.89 -3.47 0.63
N ALA A 30 1.90 -4.34 0.50
CA ALA A 30 0.72 -4.06 -0.33
C ALA A 30 -0.06 -2.83 0.17
N GLN A 31 -0.19 -2.67 1.48
CA GLN A 31 -0.84 -1.51 2.07
C GLN A 31 -0.02 -0.22 1.88
N GLN A 32 1.30 -0.27 2.06
CA GLN A 32 2.22 0.84 1.78
C GLN A 32 2.13 1.28 0.31
N THR A 33 2.19 0.33 -0.62
CA THR A 33 2.05 0.59 -2.06
C THR A 33 0.71 1.25 -2.40
N SER A 34 -0.36 0.88 -1.69
CA SER A 34 -1.68 1.47 -1.89
C SER A 34 -1.74 2.93 -1.46
N PHE A 35 -1.06 3.32 -0.38
CA PHE A 35 -0.94 4.72 0.05
C PHE A 35 -0.17 5.56 -0.97
N ALA A 36 0.97 5.06 -1.46
CA ALA A 36 1.75 5.74 -2.49
C ALA A 36 0.95 5.93 -3.78
N ALA A 37 0.26 4.89 -4.24
CA ALA A 37 -0.59 4.96 -5.43
C ALA A 37 -1.76 5.95 -5.26
N PHE A 38 -2.29 6.11 -4.04
CA PHE A 38 -3.32 7.08 -3.76
C PHE A 38 -2.78 8.52 -3.78
N ALA A 39 -1.60 8.77 -3.20
CA ALA A 39 -0.92 10.06 -3.30
C ALA A 39 -0.66 10.44 -4.77
N ASP A 40 -0.12 9.51 -5.57
CA ASP A 40 0.09 9.71 -7.01
C ASP A 40 -1.21 10.06 -7.76
N ALA A 41 -2.33 9.42 -7.40
CA ALA A 41 -3.63 9.69 -8.00
C ALA A 41 -4.18 11.09 -7.64
N LEU A 42 -3.91 11.57 -6.43
CA LEU A 42 -4.25 12.94 -6.02
C LEU A 42 -3.39 13.96 -6.77
N ALA A 43 -2.09 13.75 -6.86
CA ALA A 43 -1.20 14.61 -7.65
C ALA A 43 -1.61 14.66 -9.13
N ALA A 44 -2.00 13.52 -9.72
CA ALA A 44 -2.52 13.49 -11.08
C ALA A 44 -3.84 14.27 -11.23
N SER A 45 -4.63 14.39 -10.16
CA SER A 45 -5.90 15.12 -10.18
C SER A 45 -5.68 16.64 -10.24
N GLU A 46 -4.61 17.16 -9.64
CA GLU A 46 -4.26 18.59 -9.72
C GLU A 46 -4.07 19.04 -11.17
N THR A 47 -3.24 18.31 -11.93
CA THR A 47 -3.01 18.60 -13.34
C THR A 47 -4.31 18.53 -14.16
N LEU A 48 -5.23 17.63 -13.80
CA LEU A 48 -6.53 17.53 -14.48
C LEU A 48 -7.45 18.71 -14.17
N VAL A 49 -7.45 19.21 -12.93
CA VAL A 49 -8.23 20.39 -12.53
C VAL A 49 -7.79 21.61 -13.33
N GLU A 50 -6.48 21.88 -13.39
CA GLU A 50 -5.92 22.99 -14.18
C GLU A 50 -6.30 22.89 -15.65
N GLN A 51 -6.04 21.75 -16.28
CA GLN A 51 -6.37 21.53 -17.70
C GLN A 51 -7.86 21.69 -17.99
N ASN A 52 -8.73 21.20 -17.09
CA ASN A 52 -10.18 21.30 -17.26
C ASN A 52 -10.67 22.75 -17.13
N ALA A 53 -10.09 23.52 -16.21
CA ALA A 53 -10.38 24.94 -16.03
C ALA A 53 -9.98 25.74 -17.26
N GLU A 54 -8.75 25.56 -17.75
CA GLU A 54 -8.25 26.20 -18.97
C GLU A 54 -9.10 25.85 -20.20
N LEU A 55 -9.48 24.58 -20.36
CA LEU A 55 -10.33 24.13 -21.46
C LEU A 55 -11.71 24.82 -21.41
N THR A 56 -12.31 24.89 -20.23
CA THR A 56 -13.65 25.49 -20.05
C THR A 56 -13.60 27.00 -20.29
N LYS A 57 -12.59 27.69 -19.74
CA LYS A 57 -12.30 29.11 -19.99
C LYS A 57 -12.13 29.38 -21.49
N GLY A 58 -11.31 28.59 -22.17
CA GLY A 58 -11.12 28.68 -23.62
C GLY A 58 -12.39 28.46 -24.43
N ALA A 59 -13.26 27.53 -24.01
CA ALA A 59 -14.55 27.29 -24.66
C ALA A 59 -15.53 28.47 -24.48
N LEU A 60 -15.55 29.08 -23.30
CA LEU A 60 -16.36 30.27 -23.03
C LEU A 60 -15.87 31.48 -23.83
N HIS A 61 -14.55 31.68 -23.93
CA HIS A 61 -13.97 32.71 -24.79
C HIS A 61 -14.32 32.52 -26.25
N ALA A 62 -14.21 31.30 -26.78
CA ALA A 62 -14.62 31.00 -28.15
C ALA A 62 -16.12 31.25 -28.39
N TYR A 63 -16.96 31.02 -27.37
CA TYR A 63 -18.39 31.35 -27.43
C TYR A 63 -18.61 32.87 -27.50
N PHE A 64 -17.93 33.65 -26.66
CA PHE A 64 -18.00 35.11 -26.71
C PHE A 64 -17.52 35.66 -28.05
N ASP A 65 -16.40 35.17 -28.58
CA ASP A 65 -15.87 35.57 -29.89
C ASP A 65 -16.87 35.30 -31.03
N ALA A 66 -17.55 34.15 -30.99
CA ALA A 66 -18.57 33.80 -31.97
C ALA A 66 -19.79 34.74 -31.89
N VAL A 67 -20.22 35.12 -30.68
CA VAL A 67 -21.33 36.06 -30.49
C VAL A 67 -20.93 37.47 -30.96
N GLU A 68 -19.75 37.94 -30.58
CA GLU A 68 -19.20 39.25 -30.93
C GLU A 68 -19.07 39.42 -32.46
N THR A 69 -18.60 38.37 -33.15
CA THR A 69 -18.50 38.36 -34.63
C THR A 69 -19.85 38.53 -35.34
N ASN A 70 -20.96 38.15 -34.70
CA ASN A 70 -22.31 38.25 -35.26
C ASN A 70 -23.06 39.53 -34.85
N LEU A 71 -22.47 40.36 -33.99
CA LEU A 71 -23.05 41.60 -33.51
C LEU A 71 -22.56 42.82 -34.32
N PRO A 72 -23.38 43.87 -34.50
CA PRO A 72 -22.89 45.14 -35.02
C PRO A 72 -21.82 45.70 -34.08
N ALA A 73 -20.78 46.33 -34.63
CA ALA A 73 -19.62 46.86 -33.88
C ALA A 73 -19.95 47.87 -32.75
N GLU A 74 -21.21 48.27 -32.63
CA GLU A 74 -21.74 49.24 -31.67
C GLU A 74 -22.46 48.56 -30.49
N ALA A 75 -22.65 47.22 -30.53
CA ALA A 75 -23.63 46.51 -29.72
C ALA A 75 -23.12 45.96 -28.36
N GLY A 76 -21.83 46.07 -28.05
CA GLY A 76 -21.31 45.77 -26.72
C GLY A 76 -19.96 45.05 -26.75
N ASP A 77 -19.11 45.41 -25.78
CA ASP A 77 -17.83 44.78 -25.49
C ASP A 77 -18.04 43.65 -24.46
N PHE A 78 -17.37 42.51 -24.66
CA PHE A 78 -17.46 41.34 -23.79
C PHE A 78 -16.25 41.20 -22.85
N ASP A 79 -15.30 42.12 -22.89
CA ASP A 79 -14.05 42.02 -22.11
C ASP A 79 -14.30 41.96 -20.59
N GLU A 80 -15.24 42.74 -20.06
CA GLU A 80 -15.63 42.66 -18.64
C GLU A 80 -16.24 41.29 -18.25
N LEU A 81 -16.89 40.61 -19.19
CA LEU A 81 -17.42 39.25 -18.97
C LEU A 81 -16.32 38.19 -19.09
N ARG A 82 -15.32 38.41 -19.95
CA ARG A 82 -14.13 37.56 -20.07
C ARG A 82 -13.32 37.64 -18.77
N ASP A 83 -13.03 38.83 -18.29
CA ASP A 83 -12.31 39.04 -17.04
C ASP A 83 -13.04 38.39 -15.85
N LEU A 84 -14.38 38.49 -15.79
CA LEU A 84 -15.17 37.83 -14.74
C LEU A 84 -15.12 36.30 -14.81
N VAL A 85 -15.15 35.74 -16.03
CA VAL A 85 -15.01 34.30 -16.24
C VAL A 85 -13.62 33.85 -15.81
N ASP A 86 -12.58 34.58 -16.21
CA ASP A 86 -11.19 34.31 -15.89
C ASP A 86 -10.97 34.31 -14.38
N ASP A 87 -11.30 35.41 -13.70
CA ASP A 87 -11.17 35.53 -12.24
C ASP A 87 -11.95 34.44 -11.51
N GLY A 88 -13.15 34.10 -12.01
CA GLY A 88 -14.03 33.09 -11.41
C GLY A 88 -13.45 31.68 -11.49
N PHE A 89 -12.92 31.30 -12.65
CA PHE A 89 -12.26 29.99 -12.84
C PHE A 89 -10.92 29.95 -12.11
N ASP A 90 -10.11 31.00 -12.19
CA ASP A 90 -8.80 31.05 -11.54
C ASP A 90 -8.97 30.92 -10.01
N THR A 91 -9.89 31.68 -9.40
CA THR A 91 -10.20 31.56 -7.96
C THR A 91 -10.71 30.17 -7.57
N ALA A 92 -11.60 29.58 -8.38
CA ALA A 92 -12.17 28.28 -8.09
C ALA A 92 -11.15 27.14 -8.24
N THR A 93 -10.27 27.24 -9.24
CA THR A 93 -9.17 26.32 -9.48
C THR A 93 -8.15 26.41 -8.36
N GLU A 94 -7.71 27.62 -7.98
CA GLU A 94 -6.80 27.82 -6.84
C GLU A 94 -7.36 27.19 -5.57
N ALA A 95 -8.63 27.42 -5.25
CA ALA A 95 -9.25 26.80 -4.07
C ALA A 95 -9.33 25.27 -4.14
N GLN A 96 -9.48 24.68 -5.34
CA GLN A 96 -9.45 23.23 -5.52
C GLN A 96 -8.03 22.67 -5.39
N LEU A 97 -7.04 23.36 -5.96
CA LEU A 97 -5.62 22.99 -5.86
C LEU A 97 -5.16 23.04 -4.41
N ASP A 98 -5.43 24.13 -3.68
CA ASP A 98 -5.09 24.24 -2.25
C ASP A 98 -5.70 23.09 -1.42
N SER A 99 -6.92 22.65 -1.77
CA SER A 99 -7.57 21.52 -1.09
C SER A 99 -6.96 20.17 -1.47
N LEU A 100 -6.46 20.01 -2.68
CA LEU A 100 -5.79 18.79 -3.14
C LEU A 100 -4.39 18.70 -2.52
N ASP A 101 -3.64 19.79 -2.52
CA ASP A 101 -2.29 19.88 -1.96
C ASP A 101 -2.33 19.54 -0.46
N ALA A 102 -3.28 20.12 0.29
CA ALA A 102 -3.50 19.77 1.69
C ALA A 102 -3.88 18.29 1.91
N ALA A 103 -4.58 17.66 0.95
CA ALA A 103 -4.92 16.25 1.03
C ALA A 103 -3.71 15.35 0.71
N ILE A 104 -2.87 15.75 -0.25
CA ILE A 104 -1.61 15.07 -0.59
C ILE A 104 -0.69 15.09 0.63
N GLU A 105 -0.45 16.26 1.22
CA GLU A 105 0.39 16.40 2.43
C GLU A 105 -0.11 15.49 3.57
N ALA A 106 -1.43 15.46 3.80
CA ALA A 106 -2.01 14.61 4.85
C ALA A 106 -1.82 13.10 4.56
N VAL A 107 -1.90 12.68 3.30
CA VAL A 107 -1.67 11.29 2.89
C VAL A 107 -0.18 10.94 3.03
N GLU A 108 0.73 11.82 2.62
CA GLU A 108 2.17 11.61 2.72
C GLU A 108 2.64 11.53 4.18
N GLU A 109 2.15 12.43 5.04
CA GLU A 109 2.42 12.39 6.49
C GLU A 109 1.89 11.09 7.09
N SER A 110 0.65 10.70 6.75
CA SER A 110 0.06 9.44 7.21
C SER A 110 0.81 8.22 6.66
N GLY A 111 1.31 8.28 5.43
CA GLY A 111 2.11 7.23 4.80
C GLY A 111 3.42 7.02 5.53
N THR A 112 4.14 8.11 5.84
CA THR A 112 5.38 8.06 6.63
C THR A 112 5.14 7.46 8.02
N ALA A 113 4.08 7.89 8.71
CA ALA A 113 3.72 7.33 10.01
C ALA A 113 3.33 5.84 9.93
N TYR A 114 2.66 5.43 8.84
CA TYR A 114 2.32 4.04 8.59
C TYR A 114 3.57 3.20 8.30
N ASP A 115 4.55 3.73 7.57
CA ASP A 115 5.79 3.05 7.24
C ASP A 115 6.62 2.74 8.49
N GLU A 116 6.73 3.71 9.40
CA GLU A 116 7.37 3.50 10.71
C GLU A 116 6.62 2.41 11.51
N PHE A 117 5.29 2.51 11.59
CA PHE A 117 4.47 1.50 12.27
C PHE A 117 4.62 0.11 11.65
N ALA A 118 4.61 0.01 10.32
CA ALA A 118 4.72 -1.25 9.60
C ALA A 118 6.09 -1.90 9.83
N ALA A 119 7.16 -1.12 9.84
CA ALA A 119 8.51 -1.59 10.15
C ALA A 119 8.60 -2.13 11.59
N ASP A 120 8.09 -1.37 12.57
CA ASP A 120 8.07 -1.81 13.98
C ASP A 120 7.23 -3.08 14.17
N TYR A 121 6.06 -3.13 13.52
CA TYR A 121 5.18 -4.29 13.59
C TYR A 121 5.80 -5.53 12.93
N ALA A 122 6.46 -5.36 11.78
CA ALA A 122 7.20 -6.41 11.09
C ALA A 122 8.32 -6.99 11.98
N GLU A 123 9.09 -6.13 12.66
CA GLU A 123 10.15 -6.56 13.59
C GLU A 123 9.58 -7.38 14.75
N VAL A 124 8.47 -6.94 15.35
CA VAL A 124 7.80 -7.67 16.44
C VAL A 124 7.29 -9.04 15.96
N VAL A 125 6.73 -9.09 14.76
CA VAL A 125 6.25 -10.32 14.13
C VAL A 125 7.41 -11.28 13.90
N ASP A 126 8.50 -10.81 13.31
CA ASP A 126 9.71 -11.60 13.05
C ASP A 126 10.31 -12.16 14.34
N SER A 127 10.50 -11.30 15.36
CA SER A 127 11.00 -11.74 16.66
C SER A 127 10.10 -12.78 17.32
N SER A 128 8.78 -12.67 17.17
CA SER A 128 7.82 -13.63 17.71
C SER A 128 7.88 -14.97 16.97
N PHE A 129 8.06 -14.94 15.65
CA PHE A 129 8.21 -16.13 14.83
C PHE A 129 9.54 -16.85 15.11
N ASP A 130 10.64 -16.13 15.23
CA ASP A 130 11.95 -16.69 15.58
C ASP A 130 11.89 -17.38 16.96
N ALA A 131 11.32 -16.72 17.96
CA ALA A 131 11.15 -17.30 19.29
C ALA A 131 10.28 -18.56 19.27
N TYR A 132 9.26 -18.58 18.41
CA TYR A 132 8.40 -19.75 18.22
C TYR A 132 9.15 -20.91 17.55
N LEU A 133 9.91 -20.63 16.49
CA LEU A 133 10.72 -21.63 15.78
C LEU A 133 11.80 -22.23 16.69
N ASP A 134 12.51 -21.40 17.46
CA ASP A 134 13.51 -21.84 18.43
C ASP A 134 12.93 -22.77 19.50
N ALA A 135 11.72 -22.49 19.98
CA ALA A 135 11.01 -23.35 20.92
C ALA A 135 10.61 -24.69 20.27
N HIS A 136 10.18 -24.64 19.01
CA HIS A 136 9.81 -25.83 18.24
C HIS A 136 11.01 -26.73 17.95
N GLU A 137 12.16 -26.16 17.59
CA GLU A 137 13.39 -26.91 17.30
C GLU A 137 13.95 -27.61 18.55
N GLN A 138 13.86 -26.96 19.72
CA GLN A 138 14.16 -27.62 21.00
C GLN A 138 13.21 -28.80 21.27
N LEU A 139 11.92 -28.65 20.94
CA LEU A 139 10.95 -29.72 21.11
C LEU A 139 11.22 -30.88 20.15
N GLU A 140 11.51 -30.59 18.88
CA GLU A 140 11.91 -31.60 17.88
C GLU A 140 13.14 -32.38 18.34
N THR A 141 14.18 -31.69 18.82
CA THR A 141 15.40 -32.33 19.35
C THR A 141 15.08 -33.28 20.50
N ASN A 142 14.26 -32.84 21.46
CA ASN A 142 13.85 -33.66 22.60
C ASN A 142 13.01 -34.86 22.18
N VAL A 143 12.04 -34.68 21.28
CA VAL A 143 11.15 -35.75 20.81
C VAL A 143 11.92 -36.77 19.98
N THR A 144 12.82 -36.32 19.10
CA THR A 144 13.67 -37.19 18.29
C THR A 144 14.60 -38.01 19.17
N ALA A 145 15.26 -37.38 20.16
CA ALA A 145 16.09 -38.10 21.11
C ALA A 145 15.30 -39.15 21.92
N VAL A 146 14.08 -38.84 22.35
CA VAL A 146 13.22 -39.83 23.05
C VAL A 146 12.83 -40.97 22.11
N ALA A 147 12.48 -40.69 20.86
CA ALA A 147 12.11 -41.71 19.89
C ALA A 147 13.29 -42.66 19.59
N GLU A 148 14.49 -42.12 19.39
CA GLU A 148 15.71 -42.92 19.18
C GLU A 148 16.02 -43.80 20.40
N ASN A 149 15.94 -43.25 21.63
CA ASN A 149 16.15 -44.03 22.85
C ASN A 149 15.12 -45.18 23.03
N VAL A 150 13.87 -45.00 22.58
CA VAL A 150 12.85 -46.05 22.62
C VAL A 150 13.12 -47.12 21.56
N GLU A 151 13.56 -46.73 20.36
CA GLU A 151 13.92 -47.65 19.29
C GLU A 151 15.13 -48.52 19.70
N ASP A 152 16.20 -47.89 20.22
CA ASP A 152 17.38 -48.59 20.75
C ASP A 152 17.02 -49.58 21.88
N ALA A 153 16.15 -49.17 22.81
CA ALA A 153 15.70 -50.05 23.88
C ALA A 153 14.89 -51.25 23.34
N THR A 154 14.07 -51.04 22.32
CA THR A 154 13.24 -52.11 21.74
C THR A 154 14.09 -53.10 20.94
N ASP A 155 15.08 -52.62 20.19
CA ASP A 155 16.04 -53.45 19.47
C ASP A 155 16.91 -54.29 20.42
N GLU A 156 17.35 -53.75 21.55
CA GLU A 156 18.11 -54.51 22.55
C GLU A 156 17.26 -55.60 23.23
N PHE A 157 15.95 -55.39 23.39
CA PHE A 157 15.02 -56.40 23.88
C PHE A 157 14.73 -57.52 22.85
N ASP A 158 14.69 -57.22 21.54
CA ASP A 158 14.42 -58.21 20.48
C ASP A 158 15.65 -59.07 20.13
N VAL A 159 16.88 -58.54 20.27
CA VAL A 159 18.13 -59.31 20.11
C VAL A 159 18.38 -60.27 21.30
N SER A 160 17.68 -60.08 22.42
CA SER A 160 17.80 -60.86 23.65
C SER A 160 16.81 -62.04 23.77
N ALA A 161 15.89 -62.21 22.81
CA ALA A 161 14.87 -63.26 22.77
C ALA A 161 15.18 -64.37 21.75
#